data_AF-A0AAP0RHH3-F1
#
_entry.id   AF-A0AAP0RHH3-F1
#
_cell.length_a   1.000
_cell.length_b   1.000
_cell.length_c   1.000
_cell.angle_alpha   90.00
_cell.angle_beta   90.00
_cell.angle_gamma   90.00
#
_symmetry.space_group_name_H-M   'P 1'
#
loop_
_entity.id
_entity.type
_entity.pdbx_description
1 polymer ?
#
loop_
_entity_poly.entity_id
_entity_poly.type
_entity_poly.pdbx_seq_one_letter_code
_entity_poly.pdbx_strand_id
1 'polypeptide(L)'
;MVMLKLLVLKFLLVTLHVPFVYIHAAVTEWSGGLYVSPTMAGSRPGGLIAGAWAAMMSLGQEGYLENTKEIMEVSKRIQKGIKEIPELFIIGRPDMTIVAVGSNVVDIFEVNDIMSSKGWHLNALQRPNSIHICLTLQHVPVVEDFLRDLRESVQTVKKNPGPISGGLAPIYGAAGRMPDRVMVQELLVNFMDGSC
;
A
#
# COMPACT_ATOMS: atom_id res chain seq x y z
N MET A 1 16.38 -52.11 14.40
CA MET A 1 16.81 -51.08 13.40
C MET A 1 15.84 -49.90 13.24
N VAL A 2 14.67 -49.87 13.91
CA VAL A 2 13.72 -48.74 13.88
C VAL A 2 13.96 -47.76 15.05
N MET A 3 14.39 -48.27 16.22
CA MET A 3 14.63 -47.47 17.42
C MET A 3 15.83 -46.51 17.30
N LEU A 4 16.85 -46.89 16.52
CA LEU A 4 18.03 -46.05 16.28
C LEU A 4 17.74 -44.89 15.30
N LYS A 5 16.79 -45.06 14.37
CA LYS A 5 16.35 -43.98 13.47
C LYS A 5 15.50 -42.93 14.21
N LEU A 6 14.70 -43.33 15.20
CA LEU A 6 13.97 -42.38 16.05
C LEU A 6 14.89 -41.56 16.98
N LEU A 7 15.99 -42.16 17.45
CA LEU A 7 16.93 -41.46 18.33
C LEU A 7 17.73 -40.37 17.58
N VAL A 8 18.12 -40.65 16.33
CA VAL A 8 18.82 -39.68 15.47
C VAL A 8 17.87 -38.56 15.01
N LEU A 9 16.59 -38.86 14.76
CA LEU A 9 15.59 -37.84 14.42
C LEU A 9 15.27 -36.93 15.62
N LYS A 10 15.24 -37.48 16.84
CA LYS A 10 15.12 -36.67 18.07
C LYS A 10 16.34 -35.80 18.32
N PHE A 11 17.56 -36.27 18.01
CA PHE A 11 18.77 -35.47 18.19
C PHE A 11 18.90 -34.35 17.16
N LEU A 12 18.47 -34.54 15.91
CA LEU A 12 18.48 -33.48 14.90
C LEU A 12 17.41 -32.40 15.14
N LEU A 13 16.30 -32.74 15.80
CA LEU A 13 15.24 -31.78 16.16
C LEU A 13 15.59 -30.94 17.41
N VAL A 14 16.58 -31.34 18.20
CA VAL A 14 17.01 -30.59 19.40
C VAL A 14 17.98 -29.44 19.06
N THR A 15 18.53 -29.39 17.86
CA THR A 15 19.49 -28.35 17.43
C THR A 15 18.85 -27.18 16.68
N LEU A 16 17.54 -27.21 16.44
CA LEU A 16 16.79 -26.07 15.90
C LEU A 16 15.84 -25.56 16.97
N HIS A 17 16.34 -24.64 17.81
CA HIS A 17 15.48 -23.75 18.59
C HIS A 17 14.67 -22.89 17.62
N VAL A 18 13.56 -23.42 17.11
CA VAL A 18 12.47 -22.62 16.60
C VAL A 18 11.51 -22.48 17.77
N PRO A 19 11.58 -21.40 18.58
CA PRO A 19 10.61 -21.22 19.64
C PRO A 19 9.24 -21.12 18.98
N PHE A 20 8.26 -21.85 19.52
CA PHE A 20 6.85 -21.54 19.34
C PHE A 20 6.70 -20.03 19.55
N VAL A 21 6.26 -19.31 18.51
CA VAL A 21 6.06 -17.86 18.60
C VAL A 21 4.83 -17.63 19.47
N TYR A 22 5.02 -17.61 20.79
CA TYR A 22 4.06 -17.04 21.70
C TYR A 22 3.96 -15.54 21.35
N ILE A 23 2.77 -15.07 20.99
CA ILE A 23 2.49 -13.65 20.69
C ILE A 23 2.81 -12.76 21.90
N HIS A 24 2.85 -13.35 23.10
CA HIS A 24 3.10 -12.66 24.36
C HIS A 24 4.58 -12.75 24.76
N ALA A 25 5.15 -11.64 25.23
CA ALA A 25 6.41 -11.62 25.93
C ALA A 25 6.16 -11.77 27.43
N ALA A 26 6.79 -12.76 28.08
CA ALA A 26 6.73 -12.96 29.53
C ALA A 26 8.15 -13.00 30.09
N VAL A 27 8.39 -12.24 31.16
CA VAL A 27 9.69 -12.16 31.86
C VAL A 27 9.45 -12.36 33.35
N THR A 28 9.97 -13.47 33.88
CA THR A 28 9.81 -13.84 35.30
C THR A 28 11.01 -13.46 36.16
N GLU A 29 12.20 -13.40 35.57
CA GLU A 29 13.47 -13.19 36.29
C GLU A 29 13.91 -11.72 36.36
N TRP A 30 13.07 -10.78 35.92
CA TRP A 30 13.40 -9.37 35.99
C TRP A 30 13.29 -8.87 37.43
N SER A 31 14.32 -8.15 37.92
CA SER A 31 14.34 -7.60 39.28
C SER A 31 13.22 -6.57 39.53
N GLY A 32 12.60 -6.02 38.48
CA GLY A 32 11.42 -5.17 38.57
C GLY A 32 10.10 -5.93 38.81
N GLY A 33 10.15 -7.25 38.92
CA GLY A 33 8.99 -8.12 39.16
C GLY A 33 8.51 -8.85 37.91
N LEU A 34 7.40 -9.56 38.04
CA LEU A 34 6.77 -10.29 36.94
C LEU A 34 6.29 -9.31 35.87
N TYR A 35 6.72 -9.52 34.62
CA TYR A 35 6.36 -8.68 33.49
C TYR A 35 5.73 -9.52 32.37
N VAL A 36 4.64 -9.00 31.78
CA VAL A 36 4.01 -9.59 30.60
C VAL A 36 3.56 -8.49 29.64
N SER A 37 3.78 -8.70 28.34
CA SER A 37 3.22 -7.86 27.29
C SER A 37 2.55 -8.70 26.20
N PRO A 38 1.35 -8.34 25.73
CA PRO A 38 0.65 -9.07 24.67
C PRO A 38 1.12 -8.71 23.25
N THR A 39 1.93 -7.67 23.09
CA THR A 39 2.49 -7.24 21.80
C THR A 39 3.91 -6.70 22.00
N MET A 40 4.53 -6.20 20.92
CA MET A 40 5.91 -5.71 20.95
C MET A 40 6.15 -4.53 21.91
N ALA A 41 5.13 -3.69 22.14
CA ALA A 41 5.26 -2.52 23.01
C ALA A 41 4.94 -2.83 24.47
N GLY A 42 5.63 -2.19 25.40
CA GLY A 42 5.23 -2.13 26.81
C GLY A 42 4.16 -1.06 27.05
N SER A 43 4.61 0.19 27.20
CA SER A 43 3.73 1.36 27.22
C SER A 43 3.02 1.54 25.88
N ARG A 44 1.72 1.85 25.90
CA ARG A 44 0.89 2.01 24.70
C ARG A 44 0.06 3.30 24.77
N PRO A 45 -0.17 4.00 23.63
CA PRO A 45 -0.98 5.21 23.60
C PRO A 45 -2.48 4.88 23.75
N GLY A 46 -2.99 4.88 24.98
CA GLY A 46 -4.37 4.52 25.29
C GLY A 46 -5.43 5.36 24.55
N GLY A 47 -5.11 6.60 24.18
CA GLY A 47 -6.00 7.47 23.41
C GLY A 47 -6.36 6.92 22.03
N LEU A 48 -5.43 6.28 21.32
CA LEU A 48 -5.72 5.67 20.01
C LEU A 48 -6.65 4.46 20.13
N ILE A 49 -6.52 3.70 21.23
CA ILE A 49 -7.39 2.55 21.51
C ILE A 49 -8.82 3.05 21.80
N ALA A 50 -8.94 4.10 22.62
CA ALA A 50 -10.24 4.72 22.90
C ALA A 50 -10.86 5.34 21.64
N GLY A 51 -10.07 5.98 20.78
CA GLY A 51 -10.51 6.53 19.50
C GLY A 51 -11.02 5.45 18.53
N ALA A 52 -10.30 4.33 18.41
CA ALA A 52 -10.73 3.19 17.60
C ALA A 52 -12.05 2.60 18.12
N TRP A 53 -12.18 2.42 19.43
CA TRP A 53 -13.43 1.96 20.05
C TRP A 53 -14.58 2.94 19.80
N ALA A 54 -14.35 4.23 19.98
CA ALA A 54 -15.35 5.27 19.75
C ALA A 54 -15.82 5.27 18.29
N ALA A 55 -14.91 5.17 17.31
CA ALA A 55 -15.25 5.09 15.89
C ALA A 55 -16.10 3.84 15.55
N MET A 56 -15.72 2.68 16.11
CA MET A 56 -16.49 1.45 15.92
C MET A 56 -17.91 1.57 16.49
N MET A 57 -18.03 2.13 17.70
CA MET A 57 -19.33 2.31 18.36
C MET A 57 -20.19 3.37 17.70
N SER A 58 -19.60 4.47 17.20
CA SER A 58 -20.35 5.54 16.54
C SER A 58 -20.89 5.13 15.17
N LEU A 59 -20.17 4.29 14.43
CA LEU A 59 -20.61 3.79 13.13
C LEU A 59 -21.60 2.63 13.26
N GLY A 60 -21.30 1.68 14.16
CA GLY A 60 -22.04 0.42 14.24
C GLY A 60 -22.00 -0.37 12.93
N GLN A 61 -22.73 -1.48 12.88
CA GLN A 61 -22.76 -2.33 11.68
C GLN A 61 -23.37 -1.60 10.47
N GLU A 62 -24.45 -0.84 10.68
CA GLU A 62 -25.16 -0.14 9.61
C GLU A 62 -24.29 0.96 8.98
N GLY A 63 -23.56 1.74 9.78
CA GLY A 63 -22.64 2.75 9.25
C GLY A 63 -21.51 2.16 8.42
N TYR A 64 -20.96 1.01 8.83
CA TYR A 64 -19.98 0.29 8.02
C TYR A 64 -20.56 -0.23 6.71
N LEU A 65 -21.81 -0.73 6.72
CA LEU A 65 -22.47 -1.21 5.50
C LEU A 65 -22.74 -0.07 4.50
N GLU A 66 -23.26 1.07 4.96
CA GLU A 66 -23.53 2.21 4.08
C GLU A 66 -22.23 2.79 3.52
N ASN A 67 -21.22 3.02 4.37
CA ASN A 67 -19.92 3.51 3.93
C ASN A 67 -19.27 2.56 2.91
N THR A 68 -19.35 1.24 3.15
CA THR A 68 -18.81 0.26 2.20
C THR A 68 -19.55 0.33 0.88
N LYS A 69 -20.89 0.41 0.90
CA LYS A 69 -21.70 0.51 -0.31
C LYS A 69 -21.32 1.73 -1.14
N GLU A 70 -21.22 2.91 -0.53
CA GLU A 70 -20.82 4.15 -1.21
C GLU A 70 -19.44 4.02 -1.88
N ILE A 71 -18.42 3.55 -1.16
CA ILE A 71 -17.07 3.42 -1.71
C ILE A 71 -17.03 2.36 -2.82
N MET A 72 -17.80 1.29 -2.71
CA MET A 72 -17.89 0.25 -3.73
C MET A 72 -18.59 0.74 -5.00
N GLU A 73 -19.60 1.61 -4.89
CA GLU A 73 -20.23 2.27 -6.04
C GLU A 73 -19.23 3.21 -6.74
N VAL A 74 -18.47 3.99 -5.97
CA VAL A 74 -17.38 4.82 -6.49
C VAL A 74 -16.34 3.98 -7.23
N SER A 75 -15.89 2.86 -6.64
CA SER A 75 -14.95 1.95 -7.28
C SER A 75 -15.45 1.46 -8.64
N LYS A 76 -16.71 1.02 -8.72
CA LYS A 76 -17.29 0.58 -10.00
C LYS A 76 -17.35 1.71 -11.03
N ARG A 77 -17.70 2.93 -10.63
CA ARG A 77 -17.73 4.11 -11.52
C ARG A 77 -16.34 4.46 -12.04
N ILE A 78 -15.35 4.51 -11.16
CA ILE A 78 -13.94 4.76 -11.52
C ILE A 78 -13.43 3.69 -12.48
N GLN A 79 -13.66 2.41 -12.18
CA GLN A 79 -13.27 1.30 -13.05
C GLN A 79 -13.93 1.40 -14.43
N LYS A 80 -15.21 1.79 -14.49
CA LYS A 80 -15.92 1.99 -15.77
C LYS A 80 -15.30 3.16 -16.55
N GLY A 81 -15.10 4.32 -15.91
CA GLY A 81 -14.53 5.50 -16.55
C GLY A 81 -13.11 5.28 -17.06
N ILE A 82 -12.28 4.53 -16.32
CA ILE A 82 -10.93 4.15 -16.79
C ILE A 82 -11.00 3.26 -18.03
N LYS A 83 -11.92 2.28 -18.08
CA LYS A 83 -12.10 1.41 -19.26
C LYS A 83 -12.55 2.16 -20.50
N GLU A 84 -13.13 3.34 -20.35
CA GLU A 84 -13.52 4.22 -21.46
C GLU A 84 -12.35 5.08 -21.98
N ILE A 85 -11.17 5.04 -21.35
CA ILE A 85 -9.95 5.73 -21.80
C ILE A 85 -9.07 4.73 -22.56
N PRO A 86 -8.97 4.79 -23.91
CA PRO A 86 -8.35 3.75 -24.73
C PRO A 86 -6.87 3.48 -24.43
N GLU A 87 -6.14 4.47 -23.94
CA GLU A 87 -4.72 4.36 -23.62
C GLU A 87 -4.47 3.62 -22.29
N LEU A 88 -5.48 3.47 -21.45
CA LEU A 88 -5.35 2.91 -20.10
C LEU A 88 -5.92 1.50 -20.01
N PHE A 89 -5.35 0.69 -19.12
CA PHE A 89 -5.92 -0.58 -18.74
C PHE A 89 -5.84 -0.77 -17.22
N ILE A 90 -6.80 -1.48 -16.66
CA ILE A 90 -6.81 -1.84 -15.24
C ILE A 90 -5.92 -3.08 -15.04
N ILE A 91 -5.08 -3.06 -14.01
CA ILE A 91 -4.28 -4.22 -13.63
C ILE A 91 -5.18 -5.25 -12.93
N GLY A 92 -5.36 -6.41 -13.58
CA GLY A 92 -6.17 -7.49 -13.03
C GLY A 92 -7.66 -7.17 -13.01
N ARG A 93 -8.35 -7.61 -11.96
CA ARG A 93 -9.79 -7.41 -11.75
C ARG A 93 -10.05 -7.02 -10.29
N PRO A 94 -10.00 -5.72 -9.96
CA PRO A 94 -10.21 -5.27 -8.58
C PRO A 94 -11.68 -5.42 -8.17
N ASP A 95 -11.95 -6.33 -7.23
CA ASP A 95 -13.30 -6.52 -6.70
C ASP A 95 -13.66 -5.52 -5.57
N MET A 96 -12.69 -4.76 -5.05
CA MET A 96 -12.88 -3.79 -3.95
C MET A 96 -12.42 -2.37 -4.33
N THR A 97 -11.81 -1.62 -3.41
CA THR A 97 -11.66 -0.16 -3.49
C THR A 97 -10.29 0.31 -4.01
N ILE A 98 -9.34 -0.62 -4.21
CA ILE A 98 -8.02 -0.29 -4.76
C ILE A 98 -8.03 -0.61 -6.26
N VAL A 99 -7.81 0.41 -7.08
CA VAL A 99 -7.78 0.29 -8.54
C VAL A 99 -6.41 0.71 -9.03
N ALA A 100 -5.67 -0.27 -9.59
CA ALA A 100 -4.38 -0.04 -10.25
C ALA A 100 -4.59 0.09 -11.76
N VAL A 101 -3.89 1.04 -12.37
CA VAL A 101 -4.00 1.42 -13.77
C VAL A 101 -2.61 1.46 -14.40
N GLY A 102 -2.49 0.88 -15.58
CA GLY A 102 -1.29 0.94 -16.42
C GLY A 102 -1.62 1.49 -17.80
N SER A 103 -0.58 1.68 -18.62
CA SER A 103 -0.70 2.00 -20.04
C SER A 103 0.40 1.32 -20.83
N ASN A 104 0.07 0.91 -22.07
CA ASN A 104 1.04 0.44 -23.07
C ASN A 104 1.33 1.52 -24.13
N VAL A 105 0.70 2.70 -24.01
CA VAL A 105 0.71 3.75 -25.04
C VAL A 105 1.37 5.03 -24.53
N VAL A 106 1.14 5.38 -23.26
CA VAL A 106 1.73 6.56 -22.61
C VAL A 106 2.54 6.15 -21.37
N ASP A 107 3.51 6.97 -20.95
CA ASP A 107 4.20 6.72 -19.68
C ASP A 107 3.26 7.05 -18.52
N ILE A 108 2.89 6.02 -17.76
CA ILE A 108 1.94 6.14 -16.64
C ILE A 108 2.47 7.03 -15.51
N PHE A 109 3.79 7.16 -15.37
CA PHE A 109 4.36 8.04 -14.36
C PHE A 109 4.31 9.51 -14.79
N GLU A 110 4.43 9.82 -16.09
CA GLU A 110 4.18 11.17 -16.59
C GLU A 110 2.71 11.56 -16.41
N VAL A 111 1.78 10.62 -16.61
CA VAL A 111 0.36 10.84 -16.29
C VAL A 111 0.20 11.15 -14.80
N ASN A 112 0.93 10.46 -13.93
CA ASN A 112 0.91 10.71 -12.49
C ASN A 112 1.43 12.12 -12.13
N ASP A 113 2.47 12.60 -12.81
CA ASP A 113 3.02 13.93 -12.55
C ASP A 113 2.02 15.03 -12.95
N ILE A 114 1.28 14.86 -14.06
CA ILE A 114 0.20 15.80 -14.42
C ILE A 114 -0.93 15.74 -13.39
N MET A 115 -1.36 14.54 -13.00
CA MET A 115 -2.37 14.37 -11.95
C MET A 115 -1.93 15.04 -10.64
N SER A 116 -0.66 14.92 -10.28
CA SER A 116 -0.05 15.59 -9.11
C SER A 116 -0.08 17.12 -9.24
N SER A 117 0.20 17.67 -10.42
CA SER A 117 0.08 19.11 -10.65
C SER A 117 -1.36 19.64 -10.51
N LYS A 118 -2.35 18.76 -10.65
CA LYS A 118 -3.77 19.04 -10.42
C LYS A 118 -4.22 18.76 -8.99
N GLY A 119 -3.30 18.36 -8.09
CA GLY A 119 -3.59 18.09 -6.68
C GLY A 119 -3.92 16.63 -6.35
N TRP A 120 -3.81 15.71 -7.30
CA TRP A 120 -4.06 14.29 -7.07
C TRP A 120 -2.78 13.56 -6.66
N HIS A 121 -2.79 12.90 -5.50
CA HIS A 121 -1.65 12.12 -5.02
C HIS A 121 -1.92 10.63 -5.16
N LEU A 122 -1.46 10.04 -6.27
CA LEU A 122 -1.61 8.61 -6.56
C LEU A 122 -0.32 7.85 -6.23
N ASN A 123 -0.47 6.57 -5.88
CA ASN A 123 0.66 5.73 -5.55
C ASN A 123 1.28 5.17 -6.82
N ALA A 124 2.53 5.54 -7.11
CA ALA A 124 3.31 4.93 -8.18
C ALA A 124 3.71 3.50 -7.82
N LEU A 125 3.54 2.58 -8.77
CA LEU A 125 3.78 1.16 -8.65
C LEU A 125 4.77 0.68 -9.71
N GLN A 126 5.41 -0.46 -9.42
CA GLN A 126 6.37 -1.10 -10.31
C GLN A 126 6.06 -2.60 -10.42
N ARG A 127 6.46 -3.20 -11.55
CA ARG A 127 6.26 -4.63 -11.89
C ARG A 127 4.77 -5.04 -11.96
N PRO A 128 3.99 -4.51 -12.93
CA PRO A 128 4.37 -3.60 -14.01
C PRO A 128 4.30 -2.12 -13.59
N ASN A 129 4.90 -1.23 -14.40
CA ASN A 129 4.74 0.22 -14.20
C ASN A 129 3.25 0.56 -14.21
N SER A 130 2.78 1.13 -13.11
CA SER A 130 1.37 1.45 -12.90
C SER A 130 1.23 2.54 -11.85
N ILE A 131 0.02 3.05 -11.70
CA ILE A 131 -0.38 3.89 -10.58
C ILE A 131 -1.62 3.28 -9.95
N HIS A 132 -1.84 3.47 -8.65
CA HIS A 132 -3.12 3.10 -8.06
C HIS A 132 -3.75 4.22 -7.25
N ILE A 133 -5.07 4.13 -7.14
CA ILE A 133 -5.88 4.89 -6.22
C ILE A 133 -6.53 3.93 -5.20
N CYS A 134 -6.45 4.27 -3.92
CA CYS A 134 -7.19 3.60 -2.85
C CYS A 134 -8.42 4.46 -2.54
N LEU A 135 -9.58 3.99 -2.96
CA LEU A 135 -10.82 4.74 -2.81
C LEU A 135 -11.32 4.67 -1.38
N THR A 136 -11.74 5.82 -0.89
CA THR A 136 -12.28 6.08 0.45
C THR A 136 -13.50 6.98 0.32
N LEU A 137 -14.22 7.23 1.42
CA LEU A 137 -15.40 8.13 1.42
C LEU A 137 -15.10 9.52 0.85
N GLN A 138 -13.87 10.02 0.99
CA GLN A 138 -13.46 11.33 0.45
C GLN A 138 -13.54 11.41 -1.08
N HIS A 139 -13.60 10.26 -1.77
CA HIS A 139 -13.65 10.21 -3.22
C HIS A 139 -15.07 10.24 -3.78
N VAL A 140 -16.10 10.01 -2.94
CA VAL A 140 -17.51 10.02 -3.33
C VAL A 140 -17.92 11.30 -4.08
N PRO A 141 -17.58 12.52 -3.60
CA PRO A 141 -18.00 13.75 -4.28
C PRO A 141 -17.17 14.09 -5.52
N VAL A 142 -15.98 13.49 -5.71
CA VAL A 142 -14.98 13.95 -6.71
C VAL A 142 -14.70 12.92 -7.81
N VAL A 143 -15.55 11.90 -7.96
CA VAL A 143 -15.40 10.84 -8.98
C VAL A 143 -15.29 11.41 -10.39
N GLU A 144 -16.17 12.35 -10.73
CA GLU A 144 -16.22 12.91 -12.08
C GLU A 144 -15.04 13.85 -12.34
N ASP A 145 -14.62 14.63 -11.34
CA ASP A 145 -13.42 15.46 -11.42
C ASP A 145 -12.17 14.60 -11.63
N PHE A 146 -12.04 13.50 -10.89
CA PHE A 146 -10.94 12.56 -11.07
C PHE A 146 -10.90 11.99 -12.50
N LEU A 147 -12.03 11.52 -13.02
CA LEU A 147 -12.09 10.91 -14.36
C LEU A 147 -11.83 11.93 -15.47
N ARG A 148 -12.33 13.17 -15.32
CA ARG A 148 -12.02 14.28 -16.23
C ARG A 148 -10.52 14.55 -16.21
N ASP A 149 -9.95 14.76 -15.03
CA ASP A 149 -8.56 15.14 -14.88
C ASP A 149 -7.61 14.03 -15.37
N LEU A 150 -7.95 12.77 -15.13
CA LEU A 150 -7.22 11.60 -15.63
C LEU A 150 -7.23 11.57 -17.15
N ARG A 151 -8.40 11.76 -17.78
CA ARG A 151 -8.53 11.77 -19.24
C ARG A 151 -7.71 12.91 -19.85
N GLU A 152 -7.80 14.11 -19.30
CA GLU A 152 -7.00 15.26 -19.74
C GLU A 152 -5.50 15.03 -19.57
N SER A 153 -5.09 14.40 -18.47
CA SER A 153 -3.69 14.07 -18.20
C SER A 153 -3.14 13.09 -19.23
N VAL A 154 -3.89 12.03 -19.54
CA VAL A 154 -3.55 11.10 -20.63
C VAL A 154 -3.42 11.82 -21.98
N GLN A 155 -4.39 12.69 -22.33
CA GLN A 155 -4.33 13.44 -23.59
C GLN A 155 -3.14 14.39 -23.64
N THR A 156 -2.73 14.94 -22.49
CA THR A 156 -1.59 15.83 -22.40
C THR A 156 -0.29 15.06 -22.62
N VAL A 157 -0.07 13.93 -21.93
CA VAL A 157 1.09 13.06 -22.15
C VAL A 157 1.14 12.57 -23.61
N LYS A 158 -0.01 12.24 -24.19
CA LYS A 158 -0.09 11.79 -25.59
C LYS A 158 0.36 12.85 -26.60
N LYS A 159 0.20 14.14 -26.31
CA LYS A 159 0.74 15.24 -27.13
C LYS A 159 2.26 15.41 -26.99
N ASN A 160 2.89 14.64 -26.10
CA ASN A 160 4.31 14.58 -25.84
C ASN A 160 4.95 15.96 -25.54
N PRO A 161 4.52 16.66 -24.47
CA PRO A 161 5.07 17.96 -24.09
C PRO A 161 6.51 17.88 -23.55
N GLY A 162 7.06 16.67 -23.39
CA GLY A 162 8.29 16.41 -22.65
C GLY A 162 8.04 16.30 -21.13
N PRO A 163 9.09 16.05 -20.34
CA PRO A 163 8.98 15.86 -18.90
C PRO A 163 8.52 17.13 -18.19
N ILE A 164 7.66 16.96 -17.18
CA ILE A 164 7.24 18.06 -16.32
C ILE A 164 8.37 18.41 -15.36
N SER A 165 8.69 19.70 -15.25
CA SER A 165 9.68 20.18 -14.29
C SER A 165 9.23 19.89 -12.85
N GLY A 166 10.05 19.15 -12.10
CA GLY A 166 9.77 18.78 -10.70
C GLY A 166 8.91 17.52 -10.52
N GLY A 167 8.57 16.82 -11.62
CA GLY A 167 7.87 15.53 -11.57
C GLY A 167 8.74 14.40 -11.02
N LEU A 168 8.09 13.35 -10.49
CA LEU A 168 8.76 12.16 -9.95
C LEU A 168 8.86 11.02 -10.99
N ALA A 169 8.30 11.18 -12.19
CA ALA A 169 8.34 10.15 -13.22
C ALA A 169 9.76 9.65 -13.55
N PRO A 170 10.79 10.52 -13.67
CA PRO A 170 12.16 10.05 -13.91
C PRO A 170 12.68 9.17 -12.77
N ILE A 171 12.34 9.50 -11.51
CA ILE A 171 12.79 8.75 -10.33
C ILE A 171 12.13 7.37 -10.29
N TYR A 172 10.80 7.29 -10.43
CA TYR A 172 10.09 6.01 -10.45
C TYR A 172 10.46 5.16 -11.67
N GLY A 173 10.63 5.78 -12.84
CA GLY A 173 11.10 5.11 -14.05
C GLY A 173 12.51 4.53 -13.89
N ALA A 174 13.44 5.29 -13.31
CA ALA A 174 14.81 4.85 -13.04
C ALA A 174 14.86 3.74 -11.99
N ALA A 175 14.18 3.91 -10.85
CA ALA A 175 14.16 2.93 -9.76
C ALA A 175 13.56 1.57 -10.20
N GLY A 176 12.54 1.60 -11.08
CA GLY A 176 11.95 0.40 -11.64
C GLY A 176 12.91 -0.39 -12.53
N ARG A 177 13.74 0.32 -13.31
CA ARG A 177 14.72 -0.28 -14.25
C ARG A 177 16.05 -0.65 -13.60
N MET A 178 16.38 -0.09 -12.44
CA MET A 178 17.64 -0.33 -11.75
C MET A 178 17.76 -1.82 -11.33
N PRO A 179 18.76 -2.56 -11.84
CA PRO A 179 18.98 -3.95 -11.45
C PRO A 179 19.64 -4.05 -10.06
N ASP A 180 20.48 -3.08 -9.71
CA ASP A 180 21.13 -3.00 -8.40
C ASP A 180 20.13 -2.57 -7.31
N ARG A 181 19.76 -3.50 -6.44
CA ARG A 181 18.84 -3.24 -5.33
C ARG A 181 19.52 -2.64 -4.11
N VAL A 182 20.85 -2.72 -4.00
CA VAL A 182 21.62 -2.10 -2.91
C VAL A 182 21.59 -0.58 -3.07
N MET A 183 21.79 -0.08 -4.29
CA MET A 183 21.71 1.35 -4.57
C MET A 183 20.31 1.93 -4.29
N VAL A 184 19.24 1.19 -4.63
CA VAL A 184 17.87 1.60 -4.27
C VAL A 184 17.69 1.65 -2.75
N GLN A 185 18.25 0.67 -2.01
CA GLN A 185 18.19 0.66 -0.55
C GLN A 185 18.93 1.86 0.05
N GLU A 186 20.14 2.17 -0.41
CA GLU A 186 20.91 3.34 0.06
C GLU A 186 20.16 4.65 -0.19
N LEU A 187 19.55 4.80 -1.38
CA LEU A 187 18.72 5.97 -1.69
C LEU A 187 17.56 6.12 -0.69
N LEU A 188 16.89 5.01 -0.33
CA LEU A 188 15.78 5.02 0.62
C LEU A 188 16.24 5.37 2.04
N VAL A 189 17.41 4.85 2.47
CA VAL A 189 17.99 5.20 3.78
C VAL A 189 18.35 6.68 3.82
N ASN A 190 19.05 7.19 2.80
CA ASN A 190 19.42 8.61 2.72
C ASN A 190 18.19 9.53 2.70
N PHE A 191 17.10 9.12 2.04
CA PHE A 191 15.84 9.86 2.07
C PHE A 191 15.26 9.93 3.48
N MET A 192 15.26 8.82 4.23
CA MET A 192 14.78 8.79 5.62
C MET A 192 15.65 9.66 6.52
N ASP A 193 16.97 9.58 6.39
CA ASP A 193 17.93 10.37 7.16
C ASP A 193 17.78 11.87 6.89
N GLY A 194 17.41 12.28 5.68
CA GLY A 194 17.16 13.68 5.32
C GLY A 194 15.77 14.21 5.67
N SER A 195 14.83 13.33 6.04
CA SER A 195 13.45 13.69 6.40
C SER A 195 13.22 13.81 7.91
N CYS A 196 14.22 13.44 8.71
CA CYS A 196 14.22 13.57 10.18
C CYS A 196 15.01 14.82 10.60
#